data_AF-A0A218W2M8-F1
#
_entry.id   AF-A0A218W2M8-F1
#
_cell.length_a   1.000
_cell.length_b   1.000
_cell.length_c   1.000
_cell.angle_alpha   90.00
_cell.angle_beta   90.00
_cell.angle_gamma   90.00
#
_symmetry.space_group_name_H-M   'P 1'
#
loop_
_entity.id
_entity.type
_entity.pdbx_description
1 polymer ?
#
loop_
_entity_poly.entity_id
_entity_poly.type
_entity_poly.pdbx_seq_one_letter_code
_entity_poly.pdbx_strand_id
1 'polypeptide(L)'
;MLKLCCLILLPLVSLSVSASRGRVQSEDISEIISRDLFNEMLKHRNDAACPAKGFYTYDAFIAATNVITEQWTPSNADSDAGRELGYGVITNIINGGIECGKPTPSQVQDRIGFYKRYCDLLQVEYGNSLDCSNQSPFA
;
A
#
# COMPACT_ATOMS: atom_id res chain seq x y z
N MET A 1 8.28 -4.33 24.95
CA MET A 1 8.02 -3.43 26.11
C MET A 1 7.56 -2.09 25.55
N LEU A 2 6.29 -1.97 25.13
CA LEU A 2 5.32 -1.10 25.81
C LEU A 2 3.88 -1.48 25.39
N LYS A 3 3.37 -2.64 25.81
CA LYS A 3 1.98 -3.08 25.56
C LYS A 3 1.18 -3.32 26.86
N LEU A 4 1.58 -2.67 27.96
CA LEU A 4 1.06 -2.94 29.31
C LEU A 4 0.60 -1.70 30.10
N CYS A 5 0.12 -0.63 29.44
CA CYS A 5 -0.36 0.58 30.15
C CYS A 5 -1.84 0.95 29.99
N CYS A 6 -2.69 0.14 29.33
CA CYS A 6 -4.10 0.50 29.13
C CYS A 6 -5.12 -0.33 29.93
N LEU A 7 -4.70 -1.13 30.91
CA LEU A 7 -5.59 -2.05 31.65
C LEU A 7 -6.01 -1.60 33.05
N ILE A 8 -5.76 -0.35 33.45
CA ILE A 8 -6.24 0.16 34.74
C ILE A 8 -6.85 1.53 34.49
N LEU A 9 -8.19 1.56 34.34
CA LEU A 9 -9.15 2.65 34.65
C LEU A 9 -10.43 2.47 33.80
N LEU A 10 -11.21 1.43 34.10
CA LEU A 10 -12.65 1.41 33.81
C LEU A 10 -13.39 1.61 35.13
N PRO A 11 -14.28 2.60 35.23
CA PRO A 11 -15.55 2.38 35.88
C PRO A 11 -16.69 2.57 34.87
N LEU A 12 -17.38 1.45 34.60
CA LEU A 12 -18.83 1.32 34.44
C LEU A 12 -19.62 2.58 34.04
N VAL A 13 -19.90 2.73 32.75
CA VAL A 13 -21.18 3.31 32.30
C VAL A 13 -21.75 2.37 31.23
N SER A 14 -22.63 1.49 31.68
CA SER A 14 -23.53 0.74 30.83
C SER A 14 -24.72 1.64 30.51
N LEU A 15 -24.77 2.23 29.31
CA LEU A 15 -26.03 2.66 28.70
C LEU A 15 -25.90 2.52 27.18
N SER A 16 -26.86 1.80 26.61
CA SER A 16 -27.02 1.49 25.20
C SER A 16 -26.98 2.73 24.31
N VAL A 17 -25.89 2.89 23.55
CA VAL A 17 -25.92 3.59 22.27
C VAL A 17 -25.42 2.58 21.25
N SER A 18 -26.35 2.04 20.46
CA SER A 18 -26.04 1.57 19.11
C SER A 18 -25.57 2.78 18.31
N ALA A 19 -24.35 3.23 18.57
CA ALA A 19 -23.60 4.06 17.65
C ALA A 19 -23.00 3.03 16.71
N SER A 20 -23.46 3.09 15.46
CA SER A 20 -22.76 2.50 14.33
C SER A 20 -21.26 2.44 14.63
N ARG A 21 -20.67 1.24 14.50
CA ARG A 21 -19.28 1.17 14.04
C ARG A 21 -19.28 1.88 12.68
N GLY A 22 -19.24 3.21 12.71
CA GLY A 22 -18.69 4.00 11.66
C GLY A 22 -17.25 3.55 11.63
N ARG A 23 -16.98 2.54 10.80
CA ARG A 23 -15.74 2.50 10.04
C ARG A 23 -15.50 3.96 9.68
N VAL A 24 -14.39 4.54 10.14
CA VAL A 24 -13.88 5.76 9.50
C VAL A 24 -14.05 5.48 8.02
N GLN A 25 -14.94 6.21 7.34
CA GLN A 25 -14.95 6.14 5.89
C GLN A 25 -13.56 6.57 5.55
N SER A 26 -12.74 5.60 5.14
CA SER A 26 -11.42 5.89 4.67
C SER A 26 -11.69 6.73 3.43
N GLU A 27 -11.51 8.04 3.57
CA GLU A 27 -11.79 9.00 2.50
C GLU A 27 -11.12 8.44 1.25
N ASP A 28 -11.94 8.18 0.23
CA ASP A 28 -11.43 7.59 -0.99
C ASP A 28 -10.43 8.61 -1.54
N ILE A 29 -9.16 8.21 -1.66
CA ILE A 29 -8.11 9.11 -2.14
C ILE A 29 -8.47 9.67 -3.52
N SER A 30 -9.35 8.99 -4.26
CA SER A 30 -9.91 9.46 -5.54
C SER A 30 -10.71 10.76 -5.42
N GLU A 31 -11.25 11.08 -4.24
CA GLU A 31 -11.96 12.33 -3.94
C GLU A 31 -10.99 13.51 -3.70
N ILE A 32 -9.77 13.23 -3.24
CA ILE A 32 -8.74 14.24 -3.00
C ILE A 32 -7.88 14.44 -4.25
N ILE A 33 -7.41 13.34 -4.83
CA ILE A 33 -6.56 13.31 -6.02
C ILE A 33 -7.35 12.61 -7.11
N SER A 34 -8.16 13.38 -7.84
CA SER A 34 -8.88 12.87 -8.99
C SER A 34 -7.93 12.48 -10.12
N ARG A 35 -8.42 11.69 -11.09
CA ARG A 35 -7.64 11.33 -12.29
C ARG A 35 -7.16 12.56 -13.05
N ASP A 36 -8.00 13.59 -13.15
CA ASP A 36 -7.65 14.83 -13.83
C ASP A 36 -6.57 15.61 -13.07
N LEU A 37 -6.68 15.68 -11.74
CA LEU A 37 -5.65 16.31 -10.91
C LEU A 37 -4.34 15.53 -10.97
N PHE A 38 -4.37 14.19 -10.92
CA PHE A 38 -3.19 13.35 -11.11
C PHE A 38 -2.54 13.59 -12.48
N ASN A 39 -3.37 13.69 -13.52
CA ASN A 39 -2.89 13.99 -14.87
C ASN A 39 -2.30 15.40 -14.97
N GLU A 40 -2.83 16.39 -14.27
CA GLU A 40 -2.27 17.75 -14.26
C GLU A 40 -0.98 17.82 -13.42
N MET A 41 -0.93 17.15 -12.26
CA MET A 41 0.28 17.05 -11.43
C MET A 41 1.43 16.38 -12.17
N LEU A 42 1.13 15.35 -12.96
CA LEU A 42 2.11 14.58 -13.72
C LEU A 42 1.90 14.71 -15.24
N LYS A 43 1.70 15.95 -15.69
CA LYS A 43 1.30 16.33 -17.06
C LYS A 43 2.18 15.75 -18.16
N HIS A 44 3.49 15.80 -17.96
CA HIS A 44 4.48 15.43 -18.98
C HIS A 44 4.96 13.98 -18.88
N ARG A 45 4.49 13.20 -17.90
CA ARG A 45 5.01 11.84 -17.65
C ARG A 45 4.83 10.89 -18.84
N ASN A 46 3.87 11.19 -19.71
CA ASN A 46 3.49 10.38 -20.87
C ASN A 46 3.93 11.00 -22.20
N ASP A 47 4.75 12.05 -22.17
CA ASP A 47 5.32 12.64 -23.38
C ASP A 47 6.24 11.64 -24.07
N ALA A 48 6.38 11.75 -25.39
CA ALA A 48 7.18 10.81 -26.19
C ALA A 48 8.66 10.75 -25.78
N ALA A 49 9.18 11.83 -25.18
CA ALA A 49 10.55 11.91 -24.69
C ALA A 49 10.77 11.16 -23.36
N CYS A 50 9.70 10.76 -22.65
CA CYS A 50 9.80 10.13 -21.35
C CYS A 50 9.98 8.61 -21.47
N PRO A 51 11.11 8.04 -21.00
CA PRO A 51 11.34 6.58 -21.04
C PRO A 51 10.30 5.78 -20.23
N ALA A 52 9.73 6.40 -19.19
CA ALA A 52 8.72 5.81 -18.33
C ALA A 52 7.27 6.09 -18.80
N LYS A 53 7.07 6.49 -20.05
CA LYS A 53 5.74 6.74 -20.62
C LYS A 53 4.83 5.52 -20.41
N GLY A 54 3.67 5.74 -19.80
CA GLY A 54 2.68 4.71 -19.50
C GLY A 54 2.92 3.91 -18.22
N PHE A 55 4.07 4.09 -17.55
CA PHE A 55 4.39 3.34 -16.32
C PHE A 55 3.58 3.82 -15.11
N TYR A 56 3.49 5.14 -14.90
CA TYR A 56 2.75 5.72 -13.78
C TYR A 56 1.28 5.96 -14.16
N THR A 57 0.45 4.93 -14.01
CA THR A 57 -0.99 5.01 -14.26
C THR A 57 -1.73 5.46 -12.99
N TYR A 58 -2.88 6.12 -13.18
CA TYR A 58 -3.73 6.50 -12.05
C TYR A 58 -4.27 5.27 -11.31
N ASP A 59 -4.58 4.19 -12.03
CA ASP A 59 -5.13 2.98 -11.42
C ASP A 59 -4.09 2.27 -10.54
N ALA A 60 -2.82 2.24 -10.98
CA ALA A 60 -1.71 1.76 -10.13
C ALA A 60 -1.50 2.66 -8.91
N PHE A 61 -1.65 3.98 -9.05
CA PHE A 61 -1.59 4.92 -7.93
C PHE A 61 -2.68 4.66 -6.89
N ILE A 62 -3.93 4.50 -7.31
CA ILE A 62 -5.05 4.18 -6.40
C ILE A 62 -4.83 2.81 -5.75
N ALA A 63 -4.47 1.79 -6.54
CA ALA A 63 -4.24 0.44 -6.02
C ALA A 63 -3.12 0.41 -4.95
N ALA A 64 -1.99 1.06 -5.21
CA ALA A 64 -0.91 1.19 -4.24
C ALA A 64 -1.34 1.96 -2.98
N THR A 65 -2.12 3.04 -3.16
CA THR A 65 -2.62 3.83 -2.03
C THR A 65 -3.54 3.00 -1.14
N ASN A 66 -4.43 2.19 -1.73
CA ASN A 66 -5.32 1.31 -0.96
C ASN A 66 -4.55 0.28 -0.13
N VAL A 67 -3.36 -0.15 -0.57
CA VAL A 67 -2.49 -1.01 0.26
C VAL A 67 -1.89 -0.21 1.41
N ILE A 68 -1.38 0.99 1.15
CA ILE A 68 -0.75 1.87 2.16
C ILE A 68 -1.75 2.27 3.26
N THR A 69 -3.00 2.52 2.89
CA THR A 69 -4.07 2.91 3.82
C THR A 69 -4.83 1.72 4.42
N GLU A 70 -4.32 0.49 4.21
CA GLU A 70 -4.92 -0.77 4.68
C GLU A 70 -6.39 -0.98 4.24
N GLN A 71 -6.78 -0.39 3.11
CA GLN A 71 -8.10 -0.57 2.50
C GLN A 71 -8.14 -1.80 1.59
N TRP A 72 -7.02 -2.18 0.98
CA TRP A 72 -6.92 -3.39 0.18
C TRP A 72 -6.94 -4.62 1.09
N THR A 73 -7.88 -5.53 0.85
CA THR A 73 -7.96 -6.82 1.54
C THR A 73 -7.67 -7.92 0.53
N PRO A 74 -6.66 -8.79 0.74
CA PRO A 74 -6.37 -9.90 -0.16
C PRO A 74 -7.61 -10.77 -0.37
N SER A 75 -7.94 -11.06 -1.63
CA SER A 75 -8.89 -12.12 -1.96
C SER A 75 -8.28 -13.51 -1.74
N ASN A 76 -9.10 -14.56 -1.88
CA ASN A 76 -8.58 -15.93 -1.90
C ASN A 76 -7.56 -16.12 -3.03
N ALA A 77 -7.83 -15.56 -4.22
CA ALA A 77 -6.91 -15.63 -5.36
C ALA A 77 -5.59 -14.87 -5.10
N ASP A 78 -5.63 -13.81 -4.29
CA ASP A 78 -4.42 -13.11 -3.84
C ASP A 78 -3.63 -13.96 -2.85
N SER A 79 -4.33 -14.55 -1.89
CA SER A 79 -3.72 -15.41 -0.87
C SER A 79 -3.07 -16.65 -1.50
N ASP A 80 -3.75 -17.31 -2.44
CA ASP A 80 -3.25 -18.45 -3.21
C ASP A 80 -2.02 -18.08 -4.07
N ALA A 81 -1.94 -16.82 -4.49
CA ALA A 81 -0.82 -16.26 -5.22
C ALA A 81 0.31 -15.73 -4.31
N GLY A 82 0.21 -15.91 -2.99
CA GLY A 82 1.17 -15.42 -2.01
C GLY A 82 1.16 -13.89 -1.83
N ARG A 83 0.15 -13.18 -2.36
CA ARG A 83 0.04 -11.72 -2.28
C ARG A 83 -0.55 -11.32 -0.94
N GLU A 84 0.30 -10.74 -0.09
CA GLU A 84 -0.04 -10.31 1.25
C GLU A 84 -0.01 -8.78 1.38
N LEU A 85 -0.72 -8.26 2.37
CA LEU A 85 -0.71 -6.83 2.69
C LEU A 85 0.69 -6.41 3.13
N GLY A 86 1.32 -5.50 2.38
CA GLY A 86 2.68 -5.02 2.66
C GLY A 86 3.33 -4.31 1.47
N TYR A 87 4.57 -3.88 1.63
CA TYR A 87 5.30 -3.18 0.56
C TYR A 87 5.57 -4.06 -0.68
N GLY A 88 5.67 -5.38 -0.49
CA GLY A 88 5.87 -6.35 -1.56
C GLY A 88 4.74 -6.33 -2.58
N VAL A 89 3.47 -6.31 -2.15
CA VAL A 89 2.34 -6.28 -3.09
C VAL A 89 2.25 -4.94 -3.83
N ILE A 90 2.71 -3.83 -3.23
CA ILE A 90 2.85 -2.55 -3.93
C ILE A 90 3.87 -2.68 -5.08
N THR A 91 5.01 -3.32 -4.83
CA THR A 91 6.00 -3.60 -5.88
C THR A 91 5.40 -4.47 -6.98
N ASN A 92 4.59 -5.46 -6.60
CA ASN A 92 3.88 -6.34 -7.53
C ASN A 92 2.86 -5.58 -8.40
N ILE A 93 2.09 -4.65 -7.80
CA ILE A 93 1.16 -3.76 -8.53
C ILE A 93 1.90 -2.89 -9.55
N ILE A 94 3.08 -2.37 -9.18
CA ILE A 94 3.83 -1.42 -10.02
C ILE A 94 4.58 -2.11 -11.16
N ASN A 95 5.26 -3.23 -10.89
CA ASN A 95 6.11 -3.88 -11.89
C ASN A 95 6.24 -5.40 -11.72
N GLY A 96 5.20 -6.05 -11.19
CA GLY A 96 5.25 -7.45 -10.79
C GLY A 96 5.67 -8.42 -11.90
N GLY A 97 5.22 -8.21 -13.14
CA GLY A 97 5.59 -9.06 -14.27
C GLY A 97 7.11 -9.11 -14.55
N ILE A 98 7.85 -8.08 -14.12
CA ILE A 98 9.30 -7.98 -14.30
C ILE A 98 10.06 -8.24 -12.99
N GLU A 99 9.47 -7.99 -11.83
CA GLU A 99 10.20 -7.95 -10.56
C GLU A 99 9.83 -9.05 -9.57
N CYS A 100 8.65 -9.65 -9.68
CA CYS A 100 8.09 -10.56 -8.68
C CYS A 100 8.01 -12.01 -9.16
N GLY A 101 7.72 -12.93 -8.25
CA GLY A 101 7.58 -14.37 -8.53
C GLY A 101 8.90 -15.07 -8.89
N LYS A 102 10.03 -14.48 -8.48
CA LYS A 102 11.39 -14.95 -8.77
C LYS A 102 12.36 -14.48 -7.68
N PRO A 103 13.59 -15.04 -7.62
CA PRO A 103 14.60 -14.56 -6.69
C PRO A 103 14.75 -13.04 -6.77
N THR A 104 14.71 -12.38 -5.61
CA THR A 104 14.60 -10.92 -5.51
C THR A 104 15.72 -10.23 -6.29
N PRO A 105 15.42 -9.53 -7.40
CA PRO A 105 16.44 -8.86 -8.17
C PRO A 105 16.94 -7.61 -7.43
N SER A 106 18.13 -7.11 -7.80
CA SER A 106 18.74 -5.95 -7.11
C SER A 106 17.83 -4.72 -7.11
N GLN A 107 17.04 -4.53 -8.16
CA GLN A 107 16.06 -3.44 -8.24
C GLN A 107 15.04 -3.48 -7.11
N VAL A 108 14.54 -4.66 -6.73
CA VAL A 108 13.60 -4.80 -5.61
C VAL A 108 14.31 -4.58 -4.27
N GLN A 109 15.56 -5.00 -4.14
CA GLN A 109 16.37 -4.68 -2.95
C GLN A 109 16.56 -3.17 -2.78
N ASP A 110 16.83 -2.45 -3.87
CA ASP A 110 16.94 -0.98 -3.85
C ASP A 110 15.61 -0.33 -3.44
N ARG A 111 14.47 -0.80 -3.98
CA ARG A 111 13.12 -0.34 -3.59
C ARG A 111 12.88 -0.51 -2.09
N ILE A 112 13.14 -1.70 -1.56
CA ILE A 112 13.00 -2.01 -0.13
C ILE A 112 13.94 -1.13 0.70
N GLY A 113 15.16 -0.89 0.23
CA GLY A 113 16.14 -0.02 0.87
C GLY A 113 15.65 1.43 1.01
N PHE A 114 15.14 2.01 -0.08
CA PHE A 114 14.54 3.35 -0.05
C PHE A 114 13.30 3.41 0.85
N TYR A 115 12.44 2.39 0.80
CA TYR A 115 11.27 2.31 1.66
C TYR A 115 11.65 2.32 3.14
N LYS A 116 12.57 1.44 3.57
CA LYS A 116 13.07 1.40 4.95
C LYS A 116 13.67 2.72 5.39
N ARG A 117 14.51 3.34 4.54
CA ARG A 117 15.10 4.64 4.83
C ARG A 117 14.03 5.70 5.09
N TYR A 118 12.96 5.74 4.29
CA TYR A 118 11.89 6.72 4.49
C TYR A 118 11.05 6.43 5.72
N CYS A 119 10.76 5.17 6.01
CA CYS A 119 10.12 4.78 7.26
C CYS A 119 10.94 5.19 8.49
N ASP A 120 12.28 5.00 8.46
CA ASP A 120 13.18 5.42 9.53
C ASP A 120 13.13 6.93 9.77
N LEU A 121 13.17 7.72 8.68
CA LEU A 121 13.10 9.19 8.74
C LEU A 121 11.75 9.68 9.29
N LEU A 122 10.66 8.99 8.94
CA LEU A 122 9.31 9.31 9.39
C LEU A 122 8.96 8.69 10.76
N GLN A 123 9.87 7.89 11.33
CA GLN A 123 9.68 7.15 12.59
C GLN A 123 8.43 6.25 12.59
N VAL A 124 8.19 5.55 11.47
CA VAL A 124 7.09 4.59 11.32
C VAL A 124 7.63 3.18 11.12
N GLU A 125 6.85 2.16 11.50
CA GLU A 125 7.22 0.77 11.27
C GLU A 125 7.20 0.42 9.76
N TYR A 126 8.06 -0.52 9.34
CA TYR A 126 8.10 -0.98 7.95
C TYR A 126 6.90 -1.89 7.58
N GLY A 127 6.22 -2.43 8.59
CA GLY A 127 5.26 -3.51 8.38
C GLY A 127 5.91 -4.83 7.95
N ASN A 128 5.07 -5.77 7.51
CA ASN A 128 5.47 -7.09 7.04
C ASN A 128 5.49 -7.16 5.50
N SER A 129 5.90 -8.32 4.98
CA SER A 129 5.77 -8.69 3.56
C SER A 129 6.36 -7.62 2.62
N LEU A 130 7.64 -7.29 2.87
CA LEU A 130 8.36 -6.21 2.18
C LEU A 130 8.81 -6.57 0.77
N ASP A 131 8.98 -7.86 0.49
CA ASP A 131 9.40 -8.37 -0.82
C ASP A 131 8.24 -9.05 -1.57
N CYS A 132 8.47 -9.32 -2.85
CA CYS A 132 7.52 -10.02 -3.70
C CYS A 132 8.10 -11.27 -4.38
N SER A 133 9.16 -11.88 -3.83
CA SER A 133 9.85 -12.99 -4.52
C SER A 133 8.96 -14.22 -4.67
N ASN A 134 8.08 -14.43 -3.69
CA ASN A 134 7.15 -15.57 -3.65
C ASN A 134 5.73 -15.19 -4.08
N GLN A 135 5.53 -13.98 -4.61
CA GLN A 135 4.23 -13.51 -5.06
C GLN A 135 4.09 -13.74 -6.56
N SER A 136 3.02 -14.41 -6.98
CA SER A 136 2.70 -14.47 -8.42
C SER A 136 2.34 -13.06 -8.91
N PRO A 137 2.90 -12.62 -10.05
CA PRO A 137 2.57 -11.32 -10.63
C PRO A 137 1.08 -11.13 -10.85
N PHE A 138 0.61 -9.88 -10.71
CA PHE A 138 -0.69 -9.51 -11.29
C PHE A 138 -0.57 -9.63 -12.84
N ALA A 139 -1.56 -10.29 -13.46
CA ALA A 139 -1.59 -10.62 -14.88
C ALA A 139 -1.58 -9.39 -15.79
#